data_AF-X0SRL5-F1
#
_entry.id   AF-X0SRL5-F1
#
_cell.length_a   1.000
_cell.length_b   1.000
_cell.length_c   1.000
_cell.angle_alpha   90.00
_cell.angle_beta   90.00
_cell.angle_gamma   90.00
#
_symmetry.space_group_name_H-M   'P 1'
#
loop_
_entity.id
_entity.type
_entity.pdbx_description
1 polymer ?
#
loop_
_entity_poly.entity_id
_entity_poly.type
_entity_poly.pdbx_seq_one_letter_code
_entity_poly.pdbx_strand_id
1 'polypeptide(L)' 'ESLGLGSVAVGAFRDDSVSKVLSLPDYLEPIYMVVVGHCRG' A
#
# COMPACT_ATOMS: atom_id res chain seq x y z
N GLU A 1 -6.48 -0.68 14.75
CA GLU A 1 -5.42 -0.45 15.77
C GLU A 1 -5.51 -1.42 16.98
N SER A 2 -5.96 -2.67 16.80
CA SER A 2 -6.10 -3.65 17.89
C SER A 2 -4.81 -4.45 18.19
N LEU A 3 -3.86 -4.47 17.25
CA LEU A 3 -2.62 -5.25 17.33
C LEU A 3 -1.41 -4.43 17.81
N GLY A 4 -1.61 -3.20 18.31
CA GLY A 4 -0.50 -2.30 18.65
C GLY A 4 0.32 -1.83 17.45
N LEU A 5 -0.29 -1.82 16.26
CA LEU A 5 0.30 -1.35 15.00
C LEU A 5 -0.30 0.00 14.63
N GLY A 6 0.54 0.89 14.10
CA GLY A 6 0.11 2.06 13.36
C GLY A 6 -0.05 1.75 11.88
N SER A 7 -0.82 2.58 11.18
CA SER A 7 -1.01 2.49 9.73
C SER A 7 -1.01 3.85 9.06
N VAL A 8 -0.48 3.92 7.84
CA VAL A 8 -0.49 5.13 7.01
C VAL A 8 -1.03 4.79 5.62
N ALA A 9 -2.03 5.55 5.17
CA ALA A 9 -2.50 5.49 3.79
C ALA A 9 -1.53 6.25 2.88
N VAL A 10 -1.08 5.60 1.80
CA VAL A 10 -0.18 6.17 0.79
C VAL A 10 -0.88 6.09 -0.56
N GLY A 11 -1.26 7.25 -1.10
CA GLY A 11 -1.75 7.40 -2.47
C GLY A 11 -0.68 7.91 -3.44
N ALA A 12 0.46 8.37 -2.95
CA ALA A 12 1.55 8.89 -3.78
C ALA A 12 2.51 7.75 -4.19
N PHE A 13 2.15 6.99 -5.21
CA PHE A 13 3.03 6.00 -5.85
C PHE A 13 2.91 6.04 -7.38
N ARG A 14 3.67 5.18 -8.04
CA ARG A 14 3.71 5.03 -9.50
C ARG A 14 2.89 3.80 -9.89
N ASP A 15 1.67 4.02 -10.35
CA ASP A 15 0.67 2.97 -10.61
C ASP A 15 1.20 1.92 -11.60
N ASP A 16 1.86 2.38 -12.68
CA ASP A 16 2.52 1.55 -13.69
C ASP A 16 3.52 0.56 -13.07
N SER A 17 4.34 1.08 -12.15
CA SER A 17 5.39 0.33 -11.49
C SER A 17 4.81 -0.63 -10.45
N VAL A 18 3.81 -0.21 -9.69
CA VAL A 18 3.13 -1.03 -8.68
C VAL A 18 2.39 -2.19 -9.33
N SER A 19 1.60 -1.93 -10.39
CA SER A 19 0.89 -2.99 -11.13
C SER A 19 1.85 -4.05 -11.66
N LYS A 20 3.01 -3.64 -12.18
CA LYS A 20 4.04 -4.56 -12.65
C LYS A 20 4.64 -5.40 -11.50
N VAL A 21 5.02 -4.75 -10.40
CA VAL A 21 5.63 -5.43 -9.23
C VAL A 21 4.68 -6.45 -8.63
N LEU A 22 3.39 -6.10 -8.54
CA LEU A 22 2.35 -6.97 -8.00
C LEU A 22 1.79 -7.97 -9.03
N SER A 23 2.22 -7.89 -10.29
CA SER A 23 1.68 -8.69 -11.41
C SER A 23 0.15 -8.61 -11.49
N LEU A 24 -0.39 -7.38 -11.37
CA LEU A 24 -1.83 -7.17 -11.41
C LEU A 24 -2.38 -7.53 -12.81
N PRO A 25 -3.52 -8.23 -12.89
CA PRO A 25 -4.28 -8.37 -14.12
C PRO A 25 -4.69 -7.00 -14.69
N ASP A 26 -4.81 -6.91 -16.02
CA ASP A 26 -5.11 -5.65 -16.74
C ASP A 26 -6.43 -4.98 -16.34
N TYR A 27 -7.34 -5.70 -15.68
CA TYR A 27 -8.63 -5.18 -15.19
C TYR A 27 -8.57 -4.68 -13.74
N LEU A 28 -7.40 -4.70 -13.10
CA LEU A 28 -7.20 -4.18 -11.74
C LEU A 28 -6.22 -3.01 -11.77
N GLU A 29 -6.53 -1.98 -10.98
CA GLU A 29 -5.66 -0.83 -10.76
C GLU A 29 -5.39 -0.60 -9.25
N PRO A 30 -4.17 -0.21 -8.88
CA PRO A 30 -3.86 0.13 -7.49
C PRO A 30 -4.43 1.51 -7.14
N ILE A 31 -5.27 1.58 -6.10
CA ILE A 31 -5.89 2.86 -5.67
C ILE A 31 -5.11 3.51 -4.52
N TYR A 32 -4.75 2.73 -3.50
CA TYR A 32 -3.94 3.19 -2.36
C TYR A 32 -3.22 2.00 -1.71
N MET A 33 -2.12 2.29 -1.01
CA MET A 33 -1.44 1.33 -0.16
C MET A 33 -1.67 1.68 1.32
N VAL A 34 -1.85 0.66 2.16
CA VAL A 34 -1.86 0.83 3.62
C VAL A 34 -0.59 0.21 4.17
N VAL A 35 0.36 1.06 4.56
CA VAL A 35 1.57 0.61 5.25
C VAL A 35 1.23 0.37 6.70
N VAL A 36 1.64 -0.76 7.27
CA VAL A 36 1.41 -1.13 8.67
C VAL A 36 2.73 -1.45 9.37
N GLY A 37 2.86 -1.08 10.63
CA GLY A 37 4.06 -1.37 11.41
C GLY A 37 3.99 -0.90 12.85
N HIS A 38 5.01 -1.23 13.64
CA HIS A 38 5.15 -0.68 14.99
C HIS A 38 5.69 0.75 14.91
N CYS A 39 4.95 1.70 15.49
CA CYS A 39 5.40 3.08 15.57
C CYS A 39 6.70 3.16 16.38
N ARG A 40 7.70 3.84 15.84
CA ARG A 40 8.89 4.25 16.59
C ARG A 40 8.73 5.73 16.90
N GLY A 41 8.72 6.05 18.20
CA GLY A 41 8.78 7.42 18.71
C GLY A 41 10.19 7.97 18.70
#